data_AF-A0A7W7TW43-F1
#
_entry.id   AF-A0A7W7TW43-F1
#
_cell.length_a   1.000
_cell.length_b   1.000
_cell.length_c   1.000
_cell.angle_alpha   90.00
_cell.angle_beta   90.00
_cell.angle_gamma   90.00
#
_symmetry.space_group_name_H-M   'P 1'
#
loop_
_entity.id
_entity.type
_entity.pdbx_description
1 polymer ?
#
loop_
_entity_poly.entity_id
_entity_poly.type
_entity_poly.pdbx_seq_one_letter_code
_entity_poly.pdbx_strand_id
1 'polypeptide(L)'
;MDLPIVGMPRRRADVTFTKWRTAVFVQGCFWHACPSHLHMPRHNSEWWRQKLRGNARRDEETDAHLTLIGWLPLRIWEHETVDGAVKRVAAALATRGHPRGLAISTWAPVSERATEGS
;
A
#
# COMPACT_ATOMS: atom_id res chain seq x y z
N MET A 1 -9.02 -7.54 -7.47
CA MET A 1 -9.00 -9.02 -7.47
C MET A 1 -7.69 -9.44 -6.85
N ASP A 2 -7.76 -10.33 -5.87
CA ASP A 2 -6.62 -10.99 -5.24
C ASP A 2 -5.90 -11.86 -6.29
N LEU A 3 -4.67 -11.48 -6.65
CA LEU A 3 -3.84 -12.22 -7.60
C LEU A 3 -2.57 -12.73 -6.92
N PRO A 4 -2.18 -13.99 -7.15
CA PRO A 4 -0.85 -14.47 -6.82
C PRO A 4 0.22 -13.62 -7.50
N ILE A 5 1.30 -13.32 -6.79
CA ILE A 5 2.45 -12.63 -7.36
C ILE A 5 3.15 -13.56 -8.34
N VAL A 6 3.39 -13.08 -9.56
CA VAL A 6 4.08 -13.82 -10.63
C VAL A 6 5.46 -14.25 -10.12
N GLY A 7 5.76 -15.55 -10.13
CA GLY A 7 7.02 -16.09 -9.60
C GLY A 7 7.05 -16.31 -8.08
N MET A 8 6.01 -15.93 -7.34
CA MET A 8 5.88 -16.13 -5.89
C MET A 8 4.47 -16.61 -5.52
N PRO A 9 4.12 -17.89 -5.76
CA PRO A 9 2.74 -18.38 -5.70
C PRO A 9 2.08 -18.34 -4.31
N ARG A 10 2.88 -18.19 -3.23
CA ARG A 10 2.39 -18.03 -1.86
C ARG A 10 2.24 -16.57 -1.43
N ARG A 11 2.54 -15.61 -2.30
CA ARG A 11 2.35 -14.17 -2.07
C ARG A 11 1.17 -13.69 -2.87
N ARG A 12 0.35 -12.83 -2.28
CA ARG A 12 -0.90 -12.32 -2.85
C ARG A 12 -1.00 -10.82 -2.61
N ALA A 13 -1.38 -10.07 -3.63
CA ALA A 13 -1.72 -8.66 -3.52
C ALA A 13 -3.24 -8.51 -3.45
N ASP A 14 -3.73 -7.58 -2.63
CA ASP A 14 -5.16 -7.35 -2.43
C ASP A 14 -5.82 -6.73 -3.67
N VAL A 15 -5.12 -5.77 -4.29
CA VAL A 15 -5.57 -5.10 -5.52
C VAL A 15 -4.44 -5.04 -6.52
N THR A 16 -4.74 -5.38 -7.76
CA THR A 16 -3.76 -5.40 -8.86
C THR A 16 -4.28 -4.65 -10.08
N PHE A 17 -3.40 -3.87 -10.68
CA PHE A 17 -3.61 -3.13 -11.91
C PHE A 17 -2.65 -3.68 -12.96
N THR A 18 -2.99 -4.82 -13.55
CA THR A 18 -2.09 -5.63 -14.39
C THR A 18 -1.53 -4.86 -15.58
N LYS A 19 -2.37 -4.08 -16.29
CA LYS A 19 -1.96 -3.23 -17.43
C LYS A 19 -0.90 -2.19 -17.04
N TRP A 20 -0.94 -1.69 -15.81
CA TRP A 20 -0.02 -0.68 -15.28
C TRP A 20 1.07 -1.27 -14.39
N ARG A 21 1.13 -2.61 -14.29
CA ARG A 21 2.05 -3.37 -13.43
C ARG A 21 2.14 -2.79 -12.03
N THR A 22 0.99 -2.52 -11.39
CA THR A 22 0.94 -1.99 -10.02
C THR A 22 0.21 -2.99 -9.12
N ALA A 23 0.80 -3.30 -7.97
CA ALA A 23 0.24 -4.20 -6.96
C ALA A 23 0.10 -3.44 -5.64
N VAL A 24 -1.09 -3.46 -5.05
CA VAL A 24 -1.41 -2.77 -3.81
C VAL A 24 -1.64 -3.80 -2.71
N PHE A 25 -1.00 -3.57 -1.57
CA PHE A 25 -1.11 -4.39 -0.37
C PHE A 25 -1.67 -3.53 0.77
N VAL A 26 -2.76 -4.00 1.38
CA VAL A 26 -3.35 -3.41 2.58
C VAL A 26 -2.78 -4.12 3.79
N GLN A 27 -2.08 -3.38 4.63
CA GLN A 27 -1.19 -3.93 5.65
C GLN A 27 -1.75 -3.67 7.04
N GLY A 28 -2.07 -4.75 7.75
CA GLY A 28 -2.38 -4.67 9.18
C GLY A 28 -1.16 -4.23 9.98
N CYS A 29 -1.30 -3.23 10.85
CA CYS A 29 -0.17 -2.62 11.55
C CYS A 29 0.57 -3.62 12.43
N PHE A 30 -0.19 -4.47 13.12
CA PHE A 30 0.38 -5.49 13.99
C PHE A 30 1.14 -6.54 13.17
N TRP A 31 0.48 -7.15 12.19
CA TRP A 31 1.01 -8.32 11.46
C TRP A 31 2.26 -8.02 10.64
N HIS A 32 2.38 -6.79 10.15
CA HIS A 32 3.45 -6.35 9.29
C HIS A 32 4.42 -5.38 9.98
N ALA A 33 4.39 -5.33 11.32
CA ALA A 33 5.33 -4.57 12.13
C ALA A 33 5.40 -3.08 11.74
N CYS A 34 4.25 -2.41 11.69
CA CYS A 34 4.16 -1.00 11.37
C CYS A 34 5.13 -0.15 12.24
N PRO A 35 5.93 0.74 11.65
CA PRO A 35 6.90 1.53 12.39
C PRO A 35 6.27 2.50 13.40
N SER A 36 5.01 2.87 13.22
CA SER A 36 4.32 3.89 14.04
C SER A 36 3.31 3.32 15.04
N HIS A 37 2.67 2.20 14.73
CA HIS A 37 1.51 1.68 15.50
C HIS A 37 1.74 0.26 16.05
N LEU A 38 2.96 -0.28 15.97
CA LEU A 38 3.23 -1.61 16.49
C LEU A 38 3.24 -1.60 18.02
N HIS A 39 2.27 -2.31 18.61
CA HIS A 39 2.28 -2.64 20.04
C HIS A 39 2.82 -4.06 20.25
N MET A 40 3.96 -4.18 20.93
CA MET A 40 4.59 -5.47 21.18
C MET A 40 3.87 -6.23 22.30
N PRO A 41 3.44 -7.49 22.07
CA PRO A 41 2.84 -8.30 23.12
C PRO A 41 3.82 -8.59 24.26
N ARG A 42 3.34 -8.50 25.51
CA ARG A 42 4.15 -8.81 26.71
C ARG A 42 4.41 -10.30 26.87
N HIS A 43 3.43 -11.13 26.54
CA HIS A 43 3.57 -12.59 26.60
C HIS A 43 4.21 -13.13 25.32
N ASN A 44 5.13 -14.08 25.42
CA ASN A 44 5.89 -14.65 24.29
C ASN A 44 6.58 -13.59 23.43
N SER A 45 7.10 -12.53 24.05
CA SER A 45 7.63 -11.36 23.33
C SER A 45 8.75 -11.69 22.36
N GLU A 46 9.62 -12.63 22.68
CA GLU A 46 10.72 -13.05 21.80
C GLU A 46 10.19 -13.74 20.53
N TRP A 47 9.25 -14.67 20.70
CA TRP A 47 8.58 -15.34 19.59
C TRP A 47 7.87 -14.34 18.69
N TRP A 48 7.14 -13.37 19.27
CA TRP A 48 6.49 -12.32 18.50
C TRP A 48 7.49 -11.45 17.74
N ARG A 49 8.60 -11.03 18.36
CA ARG A 49 9.66 -10.28 17.67
C ARG A 49 10.25 -11.08 16.51
N GLN A 50 10.44 -12.39 16.65
CA GLN A 50 10.94 -13.22 15.56
C GLN A 50 9.91 -13.36 14.44
N LYS A 51 8.63 -13.62 14.78
CA LYS A 51 7.54 -13.74 13.82
C LYS A 51 7.33 -12.46 13.01
N LEU A 52 7.27 -11.32 13.68
CA LEU A 52 7.07 -10.02 13.06
C LEU A 52 8.24 -9.64 12.15
N ARG A 53 9.49 -9.87 12.59
CA ARG A 53 10.67 -9.71 11.71
C ARG A 53 10.61 -10.62 10.49
N GLY A 54 10.15 -11.87 10.67
CA GLY A 54 9.94 -12.79 9.56
C GLY A 54 8.86 -12.33 8.57
N ASN A 55 7.82 -11.64 9.03
CA ASN A 55 6.81 -11.06 8.15
C ASN A 55 7.37 -9.86 7.38
N ALA A 56 8.00 -8.91 8.07
CA ALA A 56 8.63 -7.75 7.44
C ALA A 56 9.67 -8.15 6.37
N ARG A 57 10.51 -9.16 6.65
CA ARG A 57 11.48 -9.65 5.66
C ARG A 57 10.79 -10.22 4.40
N ARG A 58 9.68 -10.94 4.58
CA ARG A 58 8.91 -11.48 3.44
C ARG A 58 8.25 -10.38 2.62
N ASP A 59 7.85 -9.30 3.28
CA ASP A 59 7.33 -8.11 2.62
C ASP A 59 8.41 -7.45 1.75
N GLU A 60 9.61 -7.25 2.30
CA GLU A 60 10.78 -6.75 1.57
C GLU A 60 11.17 -7.65 0.39
N GLU A 61 11.21 -8.97 0.59
CA GLU A 61 11.47 -9.95 -0.47
C GLU A 61 10.44 -9.84 -1.62
N THR A 62 9.17 -9.64 -1.27
CA THR A 62 8.08 -9.49 -2.25
C THR A 62 8.20 -8.18 -3.03
N ASP A 63 8.53 -7.09 -2.34
CA ASP A 63 8.69 -5.76 -2.95
C ASP A 63 9.90 -5.73 -3.88
N ALA A 64 11.02 -6.32 -3.47
CA ALA A 64 12.23 -6.45 -4.28
C ALA A 64 11.95 -7.26 -5.56
N HIS A 65 11.25 -8.39 -5.44
CA HIS A 65 10.89 -9.22 -6.58
C HIS A 65 9.96 -8.50 -7.55
N LEU A 66 8.89 -7.87 -7.05
CA LEU A 66 7.97 -7.09 -7.90
C LEU A 66 8.70 -5.98 -8.63
N THR A 67 9.55 -5.23 -7.93
CA THR A 67 10.35 -4.16 -8.52
C THR A 67 11.26 -4.71 -9.63
N LEU A 68 11.94 -5.83 -9.39
CA LEU A 68 12.80 -6.50 -10.36
C LEU A 68 12.06 -6.87 -11.66
N ILE A 69 10.81 -7.34 -11.56
CA ILE A 69 9.99 -7.69 -12.73
C ILE A 69 9.21 -6.49 -13.30
N GLY A 70 9.55 -5.26 -12.90
CA GLY A 70 8.98 -4.02 -13.43
C GLY A 70 7.61 -3.64 -12.87
N TRP A 71 7.20 -4.27 -11.78
CA TRP A 71 5.99 -3.93 -11.04
C TRP A 71 6.24 -2.86 -9.97
N LEU A 72 5.22 -2.08 -9.66
CA LEU A 72 5.20 -1.12 -8.56
C LEU A 72 4.44 -1.73 -7.38
N PRO A 73 5.13 -2.20 -6.33
CA PRO A 73 4.48 -2.53 -5.07
C PRO A 73 4.10 -1.24 -4.33
N LEU A 74 2.86 -1.18 -3.82
CA LEU A 74 2.38 -0.07 -3.00
C LEU A 74 1.77 -0.63 -1.71
N ARG A 75 2.33 -0.25 -0.57
CA ARG A 75 1.83 -0.63 0.75
C ARG A 75 1.03 0.52 1.36
N ILE A 76 -0.20 0.20 1.73
CA ILE A 76 -1.14 1.07 2.43
C ILE A 76 -1.38 0.44 3.80
N TRP A 77 -1.10 1.19 4.87
CA TRP A 77 -1.35 0.72 6.22
C TRP A 77 -2.82 0.84 6.60
N GLU A 78 -3.31 -0.08 7.44
CA GLU A 78 -4.71 -0.05 7.93
C GLU A 78 -5.05 1.22 8.72
N HIS A 79 -4.05 1.92 9.27
CA HIS A 79 -4.24 3.17 10.01
C HIS A 79 -4.33 4.40 9.10
N GLU A 80 -4.08 4.25 7.80
CA GLU A 80 -4.28 5.35 6.85
C GLU A 80 -5.77 5.58 6.61
N THR A 81 -6.16 6.84 6.45
CA THR A 81 -7.53 7.16 6.05
C THR A 81 -7.79 6.65 4.63
N VAL A 82 -9.04 6.31 4.34
CA VAL A 82 -9.44 5.86 3.00
C VAL A 82 -9.07 6.91 1.93
N ASP A 83 -9.31 8.19 2.20
CA ASP A 83 -8.94 9.27 1.27
C ASP A 83 -7.42 9.37 1.04
N GLY A 84 -6.62 9.21 2.11
CA GLY A 84 -5.17 9.19 2.02
C GLY A 84 -4.67 8.01 1.17
N ALA A 85 -5.21 6.82 1.43
CA ALA A 85 -4.92 5.61 0.67
C ALA A 85 -5.27 5.77 -0.82
N VAL A 86 -6.47 6.27 -1.13
CA VAL A 86 -6.94 6.49 -2.50
C VAL A 86 -6.03 7.48 -3.23
N LYS A 87 -5.67 8.60 -2.60
CA LYS A 87 -4.75 9.61 -3.18
C LYS A 87 -3.39 9.00 -3.53
N ARG A 88 -2.81 8.19 -2.62
CA ARG A 88 -1.53 7.51 -2.87
C ARG A 88 -1.61 6.51 -4.01
N VAL A 89 -2.67 5.69 -4.05
CA VAL A 89 -2.90 4.73 -5.15
C VAL A 89 -3.08 5.47 -6.47
N ALA A 90 -3.90 6.52 -6.50
CA ALA A 90 -4.13 7.31 -7.70
C ALA A 90 -2.85 7.95 -8.24
N ALA A 91 -2.03 8.54 -7.35
CA ALA A 91 -0.74 9.12 -7.71
C ALA A 91 0.22 8.06 -8.27
N ALA A 92 0.31 6.90 -7.63
CA ALA A 92 1.13 5.77 -8.11
C ALA A 92 0.67 5.27 -9.50
N LEU A 93 -0.65 5.23 -9.74
CA LEU A 93 -1.19 4.88 -11.05
C LEU A 93 -0.95 5.97 -12.10
N ALA A 94 -0.96 7.24 -11.70
CA ALA A 94 -0.65 8.37 -12.58
C ALA A 94 0.78 8.29 -13.13
N THR A 95 1.78 7.93 -12.31
CA THR A 95 3.17 7.76 -12.78
C THR A 95 3.34 6.60 -13.76
N ARG A 96 2.39 5.66 -13.77
CA ARG A 96 2.32 4.55 -14.72
C ARG A 96 1.46 4.88 -15.96
N GLY A 97 0.89 6.07 -16.07
CA GLY A 97 0.05 6.50 -17.21
C GLY A 97 -1.40 6.01 -17.12
N HIS A 98 -1.94 5.77 -15.94
CA HIS A 98 -3.36 5.44 -15.77
C HIS A 98 -4.22 6.69 -16.00
N PRO A 99 -5.20 6.67 -16.92
CA PRO A 99 -5.97 7.87 -17.29
C PRO A 99 -6.75 8.46 -16.11
N ARG A 100 -7.37 7.60 -15.28
CA ARG A 100 -8.03 8.06 -14.04
C ARG A 100 -7.05 8.45 -12.92
N GLY A 101 -5.84 7.88 -12.90
CA GLY A 101 -4.83 8.27 -11.91
C GLY A 101 -4.41 9.71 -12.16
N LEU A 102 -4.14 10.03 -13.43
CA LEU A 102 -3.84 11.40 -13.90
C LEU A 102 -5.00 12.37 -13.59
N ALA A 103 -6.24 11.96 -13.81
CA ALA A 103 -7.42 12.78 -13.50
C ALA A 103 -7.60 13.05 -12.00
N ILE A 104 -7.41 12.04 -11.14
CA ILE A 104 -7.53 12.19 -9.69
C ILE A 104 -6.36 13.00 -9.11
N SER A 105 -5.15 12.86 -9.65
CA SER A 105 -3.99 13.66 -9.21
C SER A 105 -4.09 15.13 -9.61
N THR A 106 -4.85 15.44 -10.66
CA THR A 106 -5.09 16.82 -11.14
C THR A 106 -6.34 17.45 -10.55
N TRP A 107 -7.25 16.64 -9.99
CA TRP A 107 -8.42 17.12 -9.27
C TRP A 107 -8.05 17.58 -7.85
N ALA A 108 -7.75 18.86 -7.69
CA ALA A 108 -7.84 19.52 -6.39
C ALA A 108 -9.34 19.61 -6.00
N PRO A 109 -9.72 19.39 -4.73
CA PRO A 109 -11.10 19.56 -4.32
C PRO A 109 -11.54 21.02 -4.56
N VAL A 110 -12.64 21.19 -5.29
CA VAL A 110 -13.34 22.48 -5.35
C VAL A 110 -14.12 22.66 -4.05
N SER A 111 -13.47 23.23 -3.03
CA SER A 111 -14.08 23.87 -1.85
C SER A 111 -12.92 24.46 -1.04
N GLU A 112 -12.53 25.72 -1.24
CA GLU A 112 -13.18 26.91 -0.67
C GLU A 112 -13.33 28.05 -1.70
N ARG A 113 -14.56 28.24 -2.19
CA ARG A 113 -15.05 29.54 -2.67
C ARG A 113 -16.45 29.72 -2.12
N ALA A 114 -16.50 30.20 -0.88
CA ALA A 114 -17.61 30.87 -0.19
C ALA A 114 -17.09 31.13 1.24
N THR A 115 -16.77 32.34 1.69
CA THR A 115 -17.60 33.55 1.68
C THR A 115 -16.72 34.80 1.79
N GLU A 116 -16.66 35.60 0.73
CA GLU A 116 -16.53 37.06 0.84
C GLU A 116 -17.95 37.60 0.74
N GLY A 117 -18.36 38.42 1.72
CA GLY A 117 -19.59 39.21 1.66
C GLY A 117 -20.57 38.97 2.81
N SER A 118 -20.37 39.66 3.93
CA SER A 118 -21.34 40.63 4.46
C SER A 118 -20.70 41.52 5.53
#